data_AF-A0A2D7JFQ5-F1
#
_entry.id   AF-A0A2D7JFQ5-F1
#
_cell.length_a   1.000
_cell.length_b   1.000
_cell.length_c   1.000
_cell.angle_alpha   90.00
_cell.angle_beta   90.00
_cell.angle_gamma   90.00
#
_symmetry.space_group_name_H-M   'P 1'
#
loop_
_entity.id
_entity.type
_entity.pdbx_description
1 polymer ?
#
loop_
_entity_poly.entity_id
_entity_poly.type
_entity_poly.pdbx_seq_one_letter_code
_entity_poly.pdbx_strand_id
1 'polypeptide(L)'
;MDETTRIARWEALVEGFRRFGGTAENLIQRKGEFGLGLFPIDPSQPIELRVPGHLLVAADNLELIDGAVVLRDDSAYPKGFREWYADFQAHYSWGAEARSSIKCFEDGLKSLSDPLQKTLQNLGLLNIQQRFGGINEEQNLFQRFIATRQINWDGHNVLMPMIELVNHSPAQSSWIMDQDSIAIQGRYEGEILVRYSVSDPLRRCVQYGFNCKELMGFSVRLQLIHDNKQIIVDGGINHEPMTAVHLGD
;
A
#
# COMPACT_ATOMS: atom_id res chain seq x y z
N MET A 1 21.94 11.87 -8.17
CA MET A 1 21.26 12.19 -9.44
C MET A 1 20.83 13.64 -9.35
N ASP A 2 21.24 14.49 -10.29
CA ASP A 2 20.74 15.86 -10.35
C ASP A 2 19.25 15.91 -10.73
N GLU A 3 18.63 17.06 -10.51
CA GLU A 3 17.20 17.25 -10.71
C GLU A 3 16.75 17.07 -12.16
N THR A 4 17.55 17.52 -13.13
CA THR A 4 17.29 17.36 -14.56
C THR A 4 17.21 15.89 -14.96
N THR A 5 18.18 15.09 -14.51
CA THR A 5 18.22 13.64 -14.75
C THR A 5 17.03 12.93 -14.10
N ARG A 6 16.62 13.36 -12.89
CA ARG A 6 15.44 12.82 -12.21
C ARG A 6 14.15 13.11 -12.98
N ILE A 7 13.97 14.34 -13.47
CA ILE A 7 12.79 14.74 -14.25
C ILE A 7 12.72 13.95 -15.55
N ALA A 8 13.81 13.91 -16.32
CA ALA A 8 13.85 13.16 -17.58
C ALA A 8 13.54 11.67 -17.39
N ARG A 9 14.04 11.07 -16.30
CA ARG A 9 13.74 9.69 -15.96
C ARG A 9 12.27 9.47 -15.58
N TRP A 10 11.67 10.42 -14.87
CA TRP A 10 10.26 10.35 -14.50
C TRP A 10 9.36 10.46 -15.74
N GLU A 11 9.67 11.40 -16.64
CA GLU A 11 8.96 11.55 -17.91
C GLU A 11 9.05 10.27 -18.75
N ALA A 12 10.23 9.67 -18.85
CA ALA A 12 10.40 8.40 -19.57
C ALA A 12 9.61 7.24 -18.95
N LEU A 13 9.53 7.18 -17.61
CA LEU A 13 8.72 6.19 -16.89
C LEU A 13 7.23 6.38 -17.21
N VAL A 14 6.72 7.61 -17.08
CA VAL A 14 5.32 7.98 -17.33
C VAL A 14 4.94 7.70 -18.79
N GLU A 15 5.80 8.04 -19.74
CA GLU A 15 5.57 7.77 -21.15
C GLU A 15 5.55 6.26 -21.44
N GLY A 16 6.43 5.49 -20.80
CA GLY A 16 6.41 4.04 -20.84
C GLY A 16 5.07 3.47 -20.34
N PHE A 17 4.56 3.98 -19.22
CA PHE A 17 3.28 3.57 -18.65
C PHE A 17 2.12 3.88 -19.60
N ARG A 18 2.09 5.09 -20.17
CA ARG A 18 1.07 5.52 -21.14
C ARG A 18 1.07 4.67 -22.40
N ARG A 19 2.24 4.30 -22.91
CA ARG A 19 2.38 3.42 -24.07
C ARG A 19 1.76 2.03 -23.87
N PHE A 20 1.68 1.54 -22.63
CA PHE A 20 1.01 0.27 -22.30
C PHE A 20 -0.51 0.42 -22.06
N GLY A 21 -1.04 1.63 -22.17
CA GLY A 21 -2.46 1.95 -21.98
C GLY A 21 -2.78 2.58 -20.62
N GLY A 22 -1.79 2.82 -19.76
CA GLY A 22 -1.98 3.57 -18.52
C GLY A 22 -2.32 5.04 -18.76
N THR A 23 -2.93 5.69 -17.77
CA THR A 23 -3.12 7.16 -17.78
C THR A 23 -2.38 7.74 -16.59
N ALA A 24 -1.60 8.81 -16.80
CA ALA A 24 -0.79 9.42 -15.76
C ALA A 24 -0.57 10.91 -16.07
N GLU A 25 -1.57 11.74 -15.78
CA GLU A 25 -1.59 13.16 -16.09
C GLU A 25 -1.34 14.02 -14.86
N ASN A 26 -0.56 15.10 -15.06
CA ASN A 26 -0.27 16.12 -14.05
C ASN A 26 0.31 15.55 -12.73
N LEU A 27 1.20 14.56 -12.79
CA LEU A 27 1.74 13.91 -11.59
C LEU A 27 3.27 13.79 -11.59
N ILE A 28 3.86 13.90 -10.40
CA ILE A 28 5.30 13.75 -10.17
C ILE A 28 5.58 13.13 -8.80
N GLN A 29 6.52 12.19 -8.73
CA GLN A 29 6.97 11.66 -7.44
C GLN A 29 7.92 12.67 -6.77
N ARG A 30 7.64 12.99 -5.51
CA ARG A 30 8.49 13.84 -4.66
C ARG A 30 8.53 13.27 -3.25
N LYS A 31 9.48 13.75 -2.44
CA LYS A 31 9.49 13.50 -1.01
C LYS A 31 8.51 14.47 -0.33
N GLY A 32 7.55 13.91 0.40
CA GLY A 32 6.52 14.60 1.18
C GLY A 32 6.66 14.36 2.69
N GLU A 33 5.57 14.61 3.40
CA GLU A 33 5.45 14.35 4.84
C GLU A 33 5.50 12.85 5.15
N PHE A 34 4.94 12.03 4.26
CA PHE A 34 4.79 10.58 4.46
C PHE A 34 5.86 9.74 3.75
N GLY A 35 6.98 10.35 3.35
CA GLY A 35 8.01 9.72 2.53
C GLY A 35 7.86 10.08 1.05
N LEU A 36 8.29 9.22 0.14
CA LEU A 36 7.99 9.37 -1.28
C LEU A 36 6.49 9.22 -1.53
N GLY A 37 5.93 10.16 -2.29
CA GLY A 37 4.52 10.19 -2.66
C GLY A 37 4.32 10.87 -4.02
N LEU A 38 3.08 10.86 -4.51
CA LEU A 38 2.71 11.55 -5.75
C LEU A 38 2.17 12.94 -5.45
N PHE A 39 2.55 13.90 -6.30
CA PHE A 39 2.15 15.30 -6.20
C PHE A 39 1.66 15.79 -7.55
N PRO A 40 0.75 16.78 -7.60
CA PRO A 40 0.43 17.48 -8.82
C PRO A 40 1.69 18.23 -9.34
N ILE A 41 1.87 18.26 -10.66
CA ILE A 41 2.86 19.15 -11.27
C ILE A 41 2.37 20.60 -11.17
N ASP A 42 1.12 20.83 -11.57
CA ASP A 42 0.36 22.07 -11.42
C ASP A 42 -0.89 21.80 -10.55
N PRO A 43 -0.92 22.28 -9.29
CA PRO A 43 -2.07 22.11 -8.39
C PRO A 43 -3.40 22.70 -8.91
N SER A 44 -3.34 23.66 -9.84
CA SER A 44 -4.55 24.26 -10.42
C SER A 44 -5.26 23.35 -11.41
N GLN A 45 -4.57 22.32 -11.93
CA GLN A 45 -5.10 21.35 -12.88
C GLN A 45 -5.49 20.05 -12.17
N PRO A 46 -6.51 19.33 -12.67
CA PRO A 46 -6.81 17.99 -12.17
C PRO A 46 -5.65 17.03 -12.49
N ILE A 47 -5.49 16.00 -11.67
CA ILE A 47 -4.70 14.81 -11.97
C ILE A 47 -5.63 13.72 -12.49
N GLU A 48 -5.07 12.84 -13.33
CA GLU A 48 -5.71 11.57 -13.69
C GLU A 48 -4.64 10.48 -13.67
N LEU A 49 -4.81 9.49 -12.81
CA LEU A 49 -3.98 8.30 -12.77
C LEU A 49 -4.88 7.07 -12.88
N ARG A 50 -4.68 6.26 -13.92
CA ARG A 50 -5.48 5.06 -14.19
C ARG A 50 -4.59 3.90 -14.56
N VAL A 51 -4.81 2.77 -13.90
CA VAL A 51 -4.21 1.47 -14.21
C VAL A 51 -5.30 0.59 -14.83
N PRO A 52 -5.25 0.32 -16.13
CA PRO A 52 -6.09 -0.68 -16.77
C PRO A 52 -5.89 -2.07 -16.16
N GLY A 53 -6.93 -2.90 -16.20
CA GLY A 53 -6.93 -4.26 -15.65
C GLY A 53 -5.79 -5.12 -16.20
N HIS A 54 -5.47 -4.99 -17.50
CA HIS A 54 -4.37 -5.73 -18.14
C HIS A 54 -2.96 -5.28 -17.71
N LEU A 55 -2.84 -4.19 -16.94
CA LEU A 55 -1.59 -3.73 -16.32
C LEU A 55 -1.54 -3.97 -14.80
N LEU A 56 -2.63 -4.49 -14.21
CA LEU A 56 -2.62 -4.92 -12.81
C LEU A 56 -1.69 -6.14 -12.68
N VAL A 57 -0.84 -6.12 -11.67
CA VAL A 57 0.18 -7.15 -11.49
C VAL A 57 -0.24 -8.11 -10.39
N ALA A 58 -0.50 -9.37 -10.74
CA ALA A 58 -0.85 -10.38 -9.76
C ALA A 58 0.25 -10.53 -8.69
N ALA A 59 -0.14 -10.51 -7.42
CA ALA A 59 0.79 -10.53 -6.29
C ALA A 59 1.66 -11.81 -6.26
N ASP A 60 1.11 -12.93 -6.72
CA ASP A 60 1.78 -14.22 -6.82
C ASP A 60 2.66 -14.37 -8.07
N ASN A 61 2.55 -13.46 -9.04
CA ASN A 61 3.40 -13.38 -10.22
C ASN A 61 4.71 -12.60 -9.98
N LEU A 62 4.93 -12.10 -8.76
CA LEU A 62 6.13 -11.38 -8.39
C LEU A 62 7.16 -12.29 -7.72
N GLU A 63 8.42 -12.09 -8.07
CA GLU A 63 9.56 -12.70 -7.39
C GLU A 63 10.68 -11.70 -7.16
N LEU A 64 11.56 -12.07 -6.23
CA LEU A 64 12.76 -11.32 -5.94
C LEU A 64 13.97 -12.11 -6.46
N ILE A 65 14.64 -11.59 -7.48
CA ILE A 65 15.86 -12.16 -8.06
C ILE A 65 16.98 -11.15 -7.88
N ASP A 66 18.06 -11.56 -7.20
CA ASP A 66 19.24 -10.72 -6.93
C ASP A 66 18.90 -9.34 -6.35
N GLY A 67 17.86 -9.28 -5.50
CA GLY A 67 17.38 -8.05 -4.86
C GLY A 67 16.46 -7.18 -5.72
N ALA A 68 16.18 -7.57 -6.96
CA ALA A 68 15.26 -6.90 -7.87
C ALA A 68 13.89 -7.57 -7.88
N VAL A 69 12.83 -6.77 -7.89
CA VAL A 69 11.44 -7.24 -8.06
C VAL A 69 11.17 -7.42 -9.55
N VAL A 70 10.80 -8.64 -9.94
CA VAL A 70 10.55 -8.99 -11.35
C VAL A 70 9.27 -9.82 -11.49
N LEU A 71 8.70 -9.80 -12.70
CA LEU A 71 7.61 -10.69 -13.09
C LEU A 71 8.17 -12.10 -13.36
N ARG A 72 7.50 -13.14 -12.83
CA ARG A 72 7.80 -14.55 -13.12
C ARG A 72 7.38 -14.91 -14.54
N ASP A 73 6.16 -14.55 -14.89
CA ASP A 73 5.55 -14.73 -16.21
C ASP A 73 5.02 -13.39 -16.72
N ASP A 74 5.51 -12.95 -17.88
CA ASP A 74 5.09 -11.71 -18.54
C ASP A 74 4.25 -11.96 -19.80
N SER A 75 3.88 -13.21 -20.09
CA SER A 75 3.14 -13.58 -21.31
C SER A 75 1.76 -12.92 -21.44
N ALA A 76 1.15 -12.57 -20.31
CA ALA A 76 -0.14 -11.87 -20.24
C ALA A 76 -0.02 -10.35 -20.40
N TYR A 77 1.20 -9.80 -20.41
CA TYR A 77 1.44 -8.35 -20.44
C TYR A 77 1.91 -7.88 -21.82
N PRO A 78 1.74 -6.59 -22.15
CA PRO A 78 2.28 -6.02 -23.38
C PRO A 78 3.80 -6.21 -23.48
N LYS A 79 4.30 -6.41 -24.71
CA LYS A 79 5.74 -6.54 -24.98
C LYS A 79 6.52 -5.34 -24.42
N GLY A 80 7.53 -5.59 -23.60
CA GLY A 80 8.35 -4.56 -22.96
C GLY A 80 7.85 -4.14 -21.58
N PHE A 81 6.70 -4.65 -21.12
CA PHE A 81 6.15 -4.32 -19.81
C PHE A 81 7.02 -4.85 -18.67
N ARG A 82 7.60 -6.05 -18.82
CA ARG A 82 8.48 -6.65 -17.80
C ARG A 82 9.67 -5.76 -17.48
N GLU A 83 10.35 -5.26 -18.51
CA GLU A 83 11.51 -4.37 -18.36
C GLU A 83 11.10 -3.02 -17.77
N TRP A 84 9.97 -2.47 -18.22
CA TRP A 84 9.43 -1.23 -17.65
C TRP A 84 9.07 -1.40 -16.18
N TYR A 85 8.39 -2.50 -15.81
CA TYR A 85 7.96 -2.75 -14.44
C TYR A 85 9.16 -2.99 -13.51
N ALA A 86 10.21 -3.68 -14.00
CA ALA A 86 11.45 -3.83 -13.27
C ALA A 86 12.16 -2.48 -13.03
N ASP A 87 12.22 -1.59 -14.04
CA ASP A 87 12.80 -0.25 -13.87
C ASP A 87 11.96 0.61 -12.92
N PHE A 88 10.62 0.54 -13.01
CA PHE A 88 9.68 1.16 -12.09
C PHE A 88 9.95 0.74 -10.64
N GLN A 89 10.01 -0.57 -10.39
CA GLN A 89 10.25 -1.11 -9.05
C GLN A 89 11.63 -0.72 -8.52
N ALA A 90 12.67 -0.79 -9.35
CA ALA A 90 14.03 -0.47 -8.95
C ALA A 90 14.23 1.00 -8.56
N HIS A 91 13.49 1.94 -9.16
CA HIS A 91 13.82 3.36 -9.03
C HIS A 91 12.73 4.24 -8.41
N TYR A 92 11.49 3.76 -8.34
CA TYR A 92 10.36 4.54 -7.84
C TYR A 92 9.57 3.85 -6.73
N SER A 93 9.67 2.53 -6.60
CA SER A 93 8.95 1.75 -5.58
C SER A 93 9.91 0.96 -4.69
N TRP A 94 10.03 -0.37 -4.87
CA TRP A 94 10.87 -1.26 -4.06
C TRP A 94 12.29 -0.70 -3.78
N GLY A 95 13.05 -0.39 -4.84
CA GLY A 95 14.44 0.02 -4.75
C GLY A 95 14.66 1.50 -4.40
N ALA A 96 13.60 2.31 -4.35
CA ALA A 96 13.68 3.72 -3.99
C ALA A 96 13.74 3.91 -2.47
N GLU A 97 12.58 3.81 -1.80
CA GLU A 97 12.45 3.96 -0.34
C GLU A 97 11.69 2.79 0.30
N ALA A 98 10.90 2.03 -0.47
CA ALA A 98 10.00 1.04 0.11
C ALA A 98 10.77 -0.05 0.88
N ARG A 99 11.82 -0.63 0.30
CA ARG A 99 12.63 -1.65 0.96
C ARG A 99 13.26 -1.15 2.26
N SER A 100 13.90 0.01 2.23
CA SER A 100 14.61 0.57 3.41
C SER A 100 13.63 0.99 4.51
N SER A 101 12.49 1.58 4.14
CA SER A 101 11.41 1.93 5.08
C SER A 101 10.81 0.69 5.75
N ILE A 102 10.50 -0.36 4.97
CA ILE A 102 10.00 -1.63 5.51
C ILE A 102 11.05 -2.23 6.44
N LYS A 103 12.32 -2.29 6.03
CA LYS A 103 13.39 -2.82 6.89
C LYS A 103 13.49 -2.07 8.21
N CYS A 104 13.47 -0.74 8.18
CA CYS A 104 13.52 0.08 9.39
C CYS A 104 12.37 -0.27 10.35
N PHE A 105 11.15 -0.42 9.83
CA PHE A 105 10.00 -0.80 10.64
C PHE A 105 10.10 -2.24 11.18
N GLU A 106 10.47 -3.21 10.34
CA GLU A 106 10.62 -4.61 10.76
C GLU A 106 11.74 -4.78 11.81
N ASP A 107 12.87 -4.07 11.66
CA ASP A 107 13.94 -4.07 12.66
C ASP A 107 13.47 -3.46 13.99
N GLY A 108 12.67 -2.39 13.93
CA GLY A 108 12.00 -1.82 15.10
C GLY A 108 11.10 -2.85 15.80
N LEU A 109 10.26 -3.57 15.05
CA LEU A 109 9.41 -4.63 15.60
C LEU A 109 10.22 -5.77 16.24
N LYS A 110 11.32 -6.20 15.60
CA LYS A 110 12.22 -7.24 16.14
C LYS A 110 12.92 -6.78 17.42
N SER A 111 13.18 -5.48 17.55
CA SER A 111 13.87 -4.90 18.71
C SER A 111 12.98 -4.75 19.95
N LEU A 112 11.67 -4.95 19.83
CA LEU A 112 10.74 -4.96 20.96
C LEU A 112 11.15 -6.05 21.96
N SER A 113 10.97 -5.80 23.25
CA SER A 113 11.22 -6.81 24.28
C SER A 113 10.28 -8.01 24.15
N ASP A 114 10.73 -9.20 24.57
CA ASP A 114 9.91 -10.42 24.53
C ASP A 114 8.51 -10.26 25.14
N PRO A 115 8.32 -9.56 26.29
CA PRO A 115 6.99 -9.30 26.83
C PRO A 115 6.09 -8.51 25.88
N LEU A 116 6.63 -7.52 25.16
CA LEU A 116 5.87 -6.72 24.21
C LEU A 116 5.54 -7.53 22.95
N GLN A 117 6.51 -8.27 22.41
CA GLN A 117 6.26 -9.13 21.25
C GLN A 117 5.16 -10.16 21.55
N LYS A 118 5.24 -10.82 22.72
CA LYS A 118 4.21 -11.76 23.18
C LYS A 118 2.85 -11.10 23.39
N THR A 119 2.82 -9.87 23.89
CA THR A 119 1.58 -9.10 24.04
C THR A 119 0.94 -8.82 22.67
N LEU A 120 1.71 -8.35 21.69
CA LEU A 120 1.22 -8.10 20.33
C LEU A 120 0.73 -9.39 19.66
N GLN A 121 1.38 -10.52 19.91
CA GLN A 121 0.91 -11.84 19.46
C GLN A 121 -0.42 -12.23 20.10
N ASN A 122 -0.54 -12.11 21.42
CA ASN A 122 -1.76 -12.47 22.13
C ASN A 122 -2.96 -11.60 21.73
N LEU A 123 -2.70 -10.35 21.34
CA LEU A 123 -3.71 -9.43 20.82
C LEU A 123 -4.05 -9.68 19.33
N GLY A 124 -3.39 -10.64 18.68
CA GLY A 124 -3.58 -10.96 17.27
C GLY A 124 -3.04 -9.90 16.31
N LEU A 125 -2.20 -8.98 16.78
CA LEU A 125 -1.63 -7.89 15.97
C LEU A 125 -0.37 -8.33 15.21
N LEU A 126 0.41 -9.23 15.79
CA LEU A 126 1.68 -9.70 15.24
C LEU A 126 1.74 -11.23 15.28
N ASN A 127 2.08 -11.88 14.17
CA ASN A 127 2.46 -13.29 14.17
C ASN A 127 3.95 -13.39 13.83
N ILE A 128 4.82 -13.64 14.82
CA ILE A 128 6.29 -13.67 14.63
C ILE A 128 6.69 -14.70 13.59
N GLN A 129 6.13 -15.91 13.64
CA GLN A 129 6.49 -16.97 12.71
C GLN A 129 6.11 -16.60 11.27
N GLN A 130 4.93 -16.02 11.08
CA GLN A 130 4.49 -15.54 9.76
C GLN A 130 5.27 -14.29 9.31
N ARG A 131 5.62 -13.39 10.24
CA ARG A 131 6.27 -12.11 9.94
C ARG A 131 7.76 -12.26 9.62
N PHE A 132 8.45 -13.16 10.33
CA PHE A 132 9.91 -13.27 10.32
C PHE A 132 10.43 -14.68 10.00
N GLY A 133 9.56 -15.69 9.92
CA GLY A 133 9.95 -17.10 9.75
C GLY A 133 10.11 -17.57 8.30
N GLY A 134 10.14 -16.66 7.31
CA GLY A 134 10.44 -17.03 5.93
C GLY A 134 11.89 -17.45 5.70
N ILE A 135 12.22 -17.75 4.44
CA ILE A 135 13.51 -18.36 4.03
C ILE A 135 14.71 -17.51 4.45
N ASN A 136 14.62 -16.19 4.27
CA ASN A 136 15.65 -15.23 4.68
C ASN A 136 15.02 -13.84 4.91
N GLU A 137 15.81 -12.91 5.46
CA GLU A 137 15.34 -11.55 5.76
C GLU A 137 14.82 -10.82 4.52
N GLU A 138 15.54 -10.89 3.40
CA GLU A 138 15.19 -10.17 2.19
C GLU A 138 13.84 -10.63 1.63
N GLN A 139 13.60 -11.95 1.65
CA GLN A 139 12.31 -12.51 1.25
C GLN A 139 11.19 -12.10 2.20
N ASN A 140 11.44 -12.01 3.51
CA ASN A 140 10.46 -11.47 4.46
C ASN A 140 10.10 -10.02 4.12
N LEU A 141 11.10 -9.16 3.85
CA LEU A 141 10.87 -7.76 3.45
C LEU A 141 10.06 -7.67 2.16
N PHE A 142 10.35 -8.52 1.18
CA PHE A 142 9.60 -8.57 -0.08
C PHE A 142 8.15 -9.03 0.13
N GLN A 143 7.90 -10.04 0.96
CA GLN A 143 6.53 -10.42 1.33
C GLN A 143 5.79 -9.29 2.04
N ARG A 144 6.49 -8.49 2.85
CA ARG A 144 5.91 -7.28 3.46
C ARG A 144 5.61 -6.19 2.45
N PHE A 145 6.47 -6.00 1.46
CA PHE A 145 6.24 -5.07 0.37
C PHE A 145 4.96 -5.41 -0.39
N ILE A 146 4.80 -6.67 -0.81
CA ILE A 146 3.57 -7.14 -1.47
C ILE A 146 2.35 -6.93 -0.56
N ALA A 147 2.42 -7.38 0.69
CA ALA A 147 1.28 -7.35 1.61
C ALA A 147 0.78 -5.93 1.93
N THR A 148 1.60 -4.90 1.76
CA THR A 148 1.25 -3.49 2.04
C THR A 148 0.77 -2.72 0.83
N ARG A 149 0.86 -3.30 -0.38
CA ARG A 149 0.56 -2.63 -1.66
C ARG A 149 -0.47 -3.36 -2.51
N GLN A 150 -0.74 -4.63 -2.20
CA GLN A 150 -1.78 -5.38 -2.89
C GLN A 150 -3.19 -4.96 -2.44
N ILE A 151 -4.14 -5.11 -3.35
CA ILE A 151 -5.57 -4.99 -3.09
C ILE A 151 -6.30 -6.19 -3.70
N ASN A 152 -7.53 -6.44 -3.26
CA ASN A 152 -8.39 -7.41 -3.92
C ASN A 152 -9.10 -6.74 -5.10
N TRP A 153 -8.97 -7.31 -6.30
CA TRP A 153 -9.68 -6.91 -7.51
C TRP A 153 -10.15 -8.17 -8.22
N ASP A 154 -11.46 -8.27 -8.44
CA ASP A 154 -12.12 -9.45 -9.02
C ASP A 154 -11.73 -10.79 -8.35
N GLY A 155 -11.63 -10.81 -7.01
CA GLY A 155 -11.26 -12.01 -6.26
C GLY A 155 -9.77 -12.33 -6.25
N HIS A 156 -8.94 -11.58 -6.97
CA HIS A 156 -7.49 -11.75 -7.04
C HIS A 156 -6.75 -10.65 -6.27
N ASN A 157 -5.60 -10.98 -5.67
CA ASN A 157 -4.74 -9.97 -5.07
C ASN A 157 -3.77 -9.43 -6.12
N VAL A 158 -3.81 -8.13 -6.35
CA VAL A 158 -3.04 -7.44 -7.38
C VAL A 158 -2.36 -6.20 -6.83
N LEU A 159 -1.20 -5.86 -7.40
CA LEU A 159 -0.57 -4.56 -7.25
C LEU A 159 -1.01 -3.64 -8.39
N MET A 160 -1.00 -2.34 -8.11
CA MET A 160 -1.41 -1.30 -9.04
C MET A 160 -0.20 -0.42 -9.37
N PRO A 161 0.57 -0.72 -10.44
CA PRO A 161 1.71 0.10 -10.84
C PRO A 161 1.34 1.59 -10.89
N MET A 162 2.26 2.47 -10.50
CA MET A 162 2.02 3.92 -10.30
C MET A 162 1.08 4.29 -9.13
N ILE A 163 -0.12 3.69 -9.03
CA ILE A 163 -1.07 3.96 -7.93
C ILE A 163 -0.48 3.55 -6.58
N GLU A 164 0.33 2.49 -6.51
CA GLU A 164 1.00 2.04 -5.29
C GLU A 164 1.96 3.08 -4.67
N LEU A 165 2.29 4.15 -5.40
CA LEU A 165 3.12 5.26 -4.92
C LEU A 165 2.32 6.30 -4.11
N VAL A 166 1.00 6.20 -4.08
CA VAL A 166 0.12 7.15 -3.41
C VAL A 166 0.00 6.79 -1.94
N ASN A 167 0.23 7.76 -1.05
CA ASN A 167 0.19 7.54 0.40
C ASN A 167 -1.23 7.54 0.98
N HIS A 168 -1.34 7.08 2.23
CA HIS A 168 -2.61 6.95 2.92
C HIS A 168 -3.10 8.25 3.55
N SER A 169 -4.40 8.52 3.47
CA SER A 169 -5.08 9.42 4.41
C SER A 169 -6.50 8.95 4.72
N PRO A 170 -6.92 8.92 6.00
CA PRO A 170 -8.26 8.49 6.40
C PRO A 170 -9.35 9.51 6.01
N ALA A 171 -8.97 10.77 5.77
CA ALA A 171 -9.86 11.84 5.37
C ALA A 171 -10.18 11.85 3.87
N GLN A 172 -9.47 11.04 3.08
CA GLN A 172 -9.63 10.99 1.63
C GLN A 172 -10.60 9.90 1.18
N SER A 173 -11.04 10.01 -0.07
CA SER A 173 -11.75 8.92 -0.72
C SER A 173 -10.80 7.75 -1.00
N SER A 174 -11.37 6.56 -1.19
CA SER A 174 -10.60 5.45 -1.74
C SER A 174 -10.41 5.65 -3.25
N TRP A 175 -9.67 4.75 -3.89
CA TRP A 175 -9.56 4.68 -5.35
C TRP A 175 -10.92 4.37 -6.01
N ILE A 176 -11.06 4.75 -7.27
CA ILE A 176 -12.21 4.44 -8.12
C ILE A 176 -11.94 3.08 -8.74
N MET A 177 -12.78 2.09 -8.44
CA MET A 177 -12.71 0.74 -9.02
C MET A 177 -13.82 0.58 -10.05
N ASP A 178 -13.40 0.35 -11.29
CA ASP A 178 -14.29 -0.05 -12.39
C ASP A 178 -14.00 -1.51 -12.77
N GLN A 179 -14.85 -2.08 -13.63
CA GLN A 179 -14.67 -3.45 -14.14
C GLN A 179 -13.34 -3.66 -14.88
N ASP A 180 -12.80 -2.59 -15.49
CA ASP A 180 -11.63 -2.66 -16.36
C ASP A 180 -10.44 -1.84 -15.87
N SER A 181 -10.57 -1.12 -14.74
CA SER A 181 -9.48 -0.26 -14.27
C SER A 181 -9.58 0.14 -12.81
N ILE A 182 -8.48 0.65 -12.29
CA ILE A 182 -8.41 1.31 -10.99
C ILE A 182 -7.81 2.69 -11.19
N ALA A 183 -8.44 3.71 -10.58
CA ALA A 183 -8.08 5.09 -10.86
C ALA A 183 -8.10 6.00 -9.63
N ILE A 184 -7.37 7.10 -9.76
CA ILE A 184 -7.41 8.27 -8.88
C ILE A 184 -7.55 9.50 -9.79
N GLN A 185 -8.54 10.33 -9.49
CA GLN A 185 -8.78 11.57 -10.24
C GLN A 185 -9.16 12.69 -9.27
N GLY A 186 -8.93 13.94 -9.68
CA GLY A 186 -9.37 15.11 -8.93
C GLY A 186 -8.33 16.22 -8.89
N ARG A 187 -8.62 17.28 -8.15
CA ARG A 187 -7.68 18.37 -7.88
C ARG A 187 -7.09 18.21 -6.48
N TYR A 188 -5.78 18.42 -6.38
CA TYR A 188 -5.02 18.30 -5.15
C TYR A 188 -4.11 19.52 -5.04
N GLU A 189 -4.08 20.16 -3.86
CA GLU A 189 -3.18 21.29 -3.59
C GLU A 189 -1.76 20.83 -3.20
N GLY A 190 -1.64 19.58 -2.74
CA GLY A 190 -0.40 19.00 -2.23
C GLY A 190 -0.31 17.52 -2.55
N GLU A 191 0.24 16.73 -1.63
CA GLU A 191 0.39 15.28 -1.82
C GLU A 191 -0.96 14.63 -2.16
N ILE A 192 -0.97 13.80 -3.19
CA ILE A 192 -2.11 12.99 -3.57
C ILE A 192 -2.18 11.85 -2.56
N LEU A 193 -3.30 11.77 -1.84
CA LEU A 193 -3.52 10.81 -0.78
C LEU A 193 -4.84 10.07 -1.00
N VAL A 194 -4.88 8.80 -0.62
CA VAL A 194 -6.09 7.96 -0.72
C VAL A 194 -6.32 7.17 0.55
N ARG A 195 -7.58 6.81 0.81
CA ARG A 195 -7.90 5.92 1.93
C ARG A 195 -7.78 4.46 1.49
N TYR A 196 -6.62 3.86 1.78
CA TYR A 196 -6.34 2.44 1.57
C TYR A 196 -7.44 1.50 2.07
N SER A 197 -7.89 1.75 3.30
CA SER A 197 -8.89 0.94 3.99
C SER A 197 -9.37 1.70 5.21
N VAL A 198 -10.52 1.28 5.75
CA VAL A 198 -10.91 1.69 7.11
C VAL A 198 -10.15 0.78 8.08
N SER A 199 -9.38 1.31 9.03
CA SER A 199 -8.60 0.54 10.00
C SER A 199 -8.53 1.27 11.33
N ASP A 200 -8.19 0.58 12.42
CA ASP A 200 -7.70 1.25 13.64
C ASP A 200 -6.19 1.56 13.55
N PRO A 201 -5.66 2.49 14.39
CA PRO A 201 -4.27 2.91 14.34
C PRO A 201 -3.25 1.81 14.65
N LEU A 202 -3.57 0.84 15.52
CA LEU A 202 -2.65 -0.27 15.84
C LEU A 202 -2.51 -1.21 14.65
N ARG A 203 -3.63 -1.56 14.01
CA ARG A 203 -3.60 -2.37 12.79
C ARG A 203 -2.90 -1.63 11.66
N ARG A 204 -3.13 -0.33 11.48
CA ARG A 204 -2.39 0.46 10.47
C ARG A 204 -0.89 0.42 10.74
N CYS A 205 -0.48 0.65 11.99
CA CYS A 205 0.91 0.58 12.41
C CYS A 205 1.53 -0.79 12.09
N VAL A 206 0.98 -1.88 12.62
CA VAL A 206 1.62 -3.19 12.51
C VAL A 206 1.49 -3.80 11.10
N GLN A 207 0.37 -3.55 10.41
CA GLN A 207 0.14 -4.11 9.08
C GLN A 207 0.71 -3.28 7.94
N TYR A 208 0.76 -1.94 8.04
CA TYR A 208 1.28 -1.09 6.96
C TYR A 208 2.64 -0.45 7.26
N GLY A 209 3.08 -0.46 8.53
CA GLY A 209 4.39 0.05 8.92
C GLY A 209 4.44 1.54 9.24
N PHE A 210 3.29 2.19 9.44
CA PHE A 210 3.21 3.61 9.78
C PHE A 210 2.03 3.93 10.70
N ASN A 211 2.19 4.98 11.50
CA ASN A 211 1.12 5.48 12.37
C ASN A 211 0.22 6.46 11.63
N CYS A 212 -1.08 6.40 11.89
CA CYS A 212 -2.07 7.29 11.29
C CYS A 212 -3.16 7.65 12.31
N LYS A 213 -3.69 8.88 12.24
CA LYS A 213 -4.88 9.29 12.98
C LYS A 213 -6.13 8.77 12.28
N GLU A 214 -6.35 7.47 12.38
CA GLU A 214 -7.50 6.79 11.78
C GLU A 214 -8.85 7.30 12.30
N LEU A 215 -9.91 7.09 11.52
CA LEU A 215 -11.28 7.45 11.93
C LEU A 215 -11.80 6.53 13.05
N MET A 216 -11.29 5.30 13.14
CA MET A 216 -11.67 4.35 14.18
C MET A 216 -10.76 4.47 15.40
N GLY A 217 -11.34 4.34 16.59
CA GLY A 217 -10.57 4.22 17.82
C GLY A 217 -9.78 2.92 17.89
N PHE A 218 -8.82 2.87 18.81
CA PHE A 218 -8.04 1.67 19.08
C PHE A 218 -8.95 0.46 19.34
N SER A 219 -8.74 -0.60 18.54
CA SER A 219 -9.49 -1.84 18.68
C SER A 219 -8.53 -3.01 18.77
N VAL A 220 -8.67 -3.81 19.82
CA VAL A 220 -7.99 -5.10 19.96
C VAL A 220 -9.05 -6.17 20.11
N ARG A 221 -8.75 -7.38 19.66
CA ARG A 221 -9.70 -8.48 19.80
C ARG A 221 -9.93 -8.76 21.29
N LEU A 222 -11.17 -8.63 21.75
CA LEU A 222 -11.58 -8.88 23.12
C LEU A 222 -12.77 -9.83 23.13
N GLN A 223 -12.73 -10.80 24.02
CA GLN A 223 -13.86 -11.68 24.30
C GLN A 223 -14.24 -11.50 25.75
N LEU A 224 -15.51 -11.14 25.99
CA LEU A 224 -16.05 -10.94 27.32
C LEU A 224 -17.44 -11.55 27.42
N ILE A 225 -17.82 -11.95 28.63
CA ILE A 225 -19.16 -12.43 28.92
C ILE A 225 -19.91 -11.30 29.64
N HIS A 226 -21.04 -10.90 29.09
CA HIS A 226 -21.95 -9.93 29.70
C HIS A 226 -23.37 -10.49 29.63
N ASP A 227 -24.07 -10.55 30.76
CA ASP A 227 -25.42 -11.13 30.88
C ASP A 227 -25.56 -12.52 30.22
N ASN A 228 -24.61 -13.41 30.51
CA ASN A 228 -24.51 -14.76 29.93
C ASN A 228 -24.40 -14.81 28.39
N LYS A 229 -24.09 -13.68 27.75
CA LYS A 229 -23.82 -13.61 26.31
C LYS A 229 -22.34 -13.39 26.07
N GLN A 230 -21.78 -14.12 25.11
CA GLN A 230 -20.44 -13.89 24.61
C GLN A 230 -20.46 -12.65 23.71
N ILE A 231 -19.68 -11.65 24.08
CA ILE A 231 -19.40 -10.46 23.26
C ILE A 231 -17.99 -10.60 22.72
N ILE A 232 -17.86 -10.54 21.40
CA ILE A 232 -16.57 -10.53 20.70
C ILE A 232 -16.42 -9.17 20.04
N VAL A 233 -15.48 -8.37 20.54
CA VAL A 233 -14.95 -7.23 19.79
C VAL A 233 -13.82 -7.80 18.96
N ASP A 234 -13.96 -7.86 17.63
CA ASP A 234 -12.90 -8.45 16.80
C ASP A 234 -11.76 -7.45 16.54
N GLY A 235 -12.09 -6.16 16.59
CA GLY A 235 -11.31 -5.11 15.93
C GLY A 235 -11.17 -5.40 14.43
N GLY A 236 -10.76 -4.45 13.60
CA GLY A 236 -10.57 -4.83 12.20
C GLY A 236 -10.32 -3.74 11.20
N ILE A 237 -10.24 -4.22 9.96
CA ILE A 237 -10.10 -3.43 8.75
C ILE A 237 -11.37 -3.65 7.92
N ASN A 238 -11.92 -2.59 7.35
CA ASN A 238 -13.13 -2.59 6.51
C ASN A 238 -14.43 -3.00 7.22
N HIS A 239 -14.55 -2.71 8.53
CA HIS A 239 -15.86 -2.66 9.18
C HIS A 239 -16.39 -1.23 9.11
N GLU A 240 -17.68 -1.07 8.78
CA GLU A 240 -18.31 0.24 8.94
C GLU A 240 -18.25 0.65 10.42
N PRO A 241 -17.90 1.93 10.72
CA PRO A 241 -18.04 2.44 12.06
C PRO A 241 -19.47 2.22 12.56
N MET A 242 -19.64 1.80 13.81
CA MET A 242 -20.98 1.77 14.39
C MET A 242 -21.55 3.19 14.36
N THR A 243 -22.62 3.39 13.59
CA THR A 243 -23.40 4.61 13.65
C THR A 243 -24.14 4.62 14.97
N ALA A 244 -24.11 5.76 15.68
CA ALA A 244 -24.92 5.93 16.86
C ALA A 244 -26.38 5.77 16.44
N VAL A 245 -27.01 4.67 16.84
CA VAL A 245 -28.47 4.56 16.76
C VAL A 245 -28.97 5.59 17.75
N HIS A 246 -29.58 6.68 17.25
CA HIS A 246 -30.45 7.49 18.09
C HIS A 246 -31.52 6.55 18.62
N LEU A 247 -31.36 6.11 19.87
CA LEU A 247 -32.46 5.59 20.65
C LEU A 247 -33.40 6.78 20.78
N GLY A 248 -34.44 6.79 19.95
CA GLY A 248 -35.53 7.73 20.07
C GLY A 248 -36.15 7.59 21.46
N ASP A 249 -36.45 8.73 22.06
CA ASP A 249 -37.24 8.86 23.28
C ASP A 249 -38.63 8.23 23.13
#